data_AF-A0A4R4CVJ0-F1
#
_entry.id   AF-A0A4R4CVJ0-F1
#
_cell.length_a   1.000
_cell.length_b   1.000
_cell.length_c   1.000
_cell.angle_alpha   90.00
_cell.angle_beta   90.00
_cell.angle_gamma   90.00
#
_symmetry.space_group_name_H-M   'P 1'
#
loop_
_entity.id
_entity.type
_entity.pdbx_description
1 polymer ?
#
loop_
_entity_poly.entity_id
_entity_poly.type
_entity_poly.pdbx_seq_one_letter_code
_entity_poly.pdbx_strand_id
1 'polypeptide(L)'
;MMDNYLFFSSLELIDYFVNNLAEKDIRTQTKRIFEMARVFMGKKDFKLEDIYSVLIMVRNIGLGSQIDEVFSLYFKEGNYPIRVFIQIADLESTADVEIEFSAYRGQKKYINNGKIYLSEGPFSQGVIIDNYIHCSSVQPFSPVTQELIDGNIKPAVRQCLDNLRNTLELTGSSLDQAYSFIVYLKDLDTLSEVEEIFEEYVSSQNEILREVIQIEQFKGNHAIEIACSAYLC
;
A
#
# COMPACT_ATOMS: atom_id res chain seq x y z
N MET A 1 8.20 -24.53 -1.38
CA MET A 1 8.14 -23.19 -2.00
C MET A 1 7.16 -22.25 -1.26
N MET A 2 6.24 -22.76 -0.44
CA MET A 2 5.24 -21.96 0.31
C MET A 2 5.67 -21.49 1.71
N ASP A 3 6.79 -21.97 2.24
CA ASP A 3 7.21 -21.66 3.63
C ASP A 3 7.89 -20.29 3.81
N ASN A 4 8.17 -19.58 2.71
CA ASN A 4 8.86 -18.28 2.75
C ASN A 4 7.89 -17.10 2.84
N TYR A 5 6.59 -17.31 2.62
CA TYR A 5 5.60 -16.24 2.67
C TYR A 5 4.70 -16.38 3.89
N LEU A 6 4.33 -15.24 4.46
CA LEU A 6 3.36 -15.16 5.56
C LEU A 6 2.45 -13.94 5.33
N PHE A 7 1.14 -14.19 5.32
CA PHE A 7 0.10 -13.16 5.18
C PHE A 7 -0.81 -13.23 6.40
N PHE A 8 -1.09 -12.09 7.03
CA PHE A 8 -1.97 -12.01 8.20
C PHE A 8 -2.49 -10.58 8.41
N SER A 9 -3.70 -10.46 8.98
CA SER A 9 -4.26 -9.18 9.43
C SER A 9 -4.13 -9.04 10.96
N SER A 10 -4.07 -7.79 11.43
CA SER A 10 -4.21 -7.47 12.85
C SER A 10 -5.62 -7.69 13.42
N LEU A 11 -6.66 -7.88 12.61
CA LEU A 11 -8.07 -7.98 13.06
C LEU A 11 -8.28 -9.07 14.14
N GLU A 12 -7.76 -10.29 13.92
CA GLU A 12 -7.86 -11.40 14.88
C GLU A 12 -7.22 -11.08 16.26
N LEU A 13 -6.37 -10.06 16.29
CA LEU A 13 -5.48 -9.72 17.39
C LEU A 13 -5.87 -8.38 18.05
N ILE A 14 -6.77 -7.61 17.46
CA ILE A 14 -7.07 -6.24 17.91
C ILE A 14 -8.18 -6.20 18.96
N ASP A 15 -9.30 -6.87 18.75
CA ASP A 15 -10.50 -6.68 19.61
C ASP A 15 -10.29 -7.15 21.05
N TYR A 16 -9.60 -8.27 21.25
CA TYR A 16 -9.29 -8.74 22.60
C TYR A 16 -8.43 -7.73 23.36
N PHE A 17 -7.51 -7.03 22.69
CA PHE A 17 -6.52 -6.20 23.36
C PHE A 17 -6.90 -4.72 23.41
N VAL A 18 -7.47 -4.13 22.37
CA VAL A 18 -7.92 -2.73 22.35
C VAL A 18 -8.94 -2.48 23.46
N ASN A 19 -9.83 -3.44 23.71
CA ASN A 19 -10.77 -3.38 24.82
C ASN A 19 -10.08 -3.40 26.20
N ASN A 20 -8.84 -3.90 26.28
CA ASN A 20 -8.04 -4.03 27.50
C ASN A 20 -6.85 -3.04 27.58
N LEU A 21 -6.70 -2.12 26.61
CA LEU A 21 -5.68 -1.08 26.67
C LEU A 21 -6.08 0.02 27.66
N ALA A 22 -5.12 0.43 28.51
CA ALA A 22 -5.29 1.56 29.42
C ALA A 22 -5.37 2.89 28.65
N GLU A 23 -4.58 3.03 27.58
CA GLU A 23 -4.58 4.16 26.68
C GLU A 23 -4.97 3.68 25.27
N LYS A 24 -6.01 4.29 24.70
CA LYS A 24 -6.59 3.89 23.42
C LYS A 24 -6.16 4.82 22.28
N ASP A 25 -5.10 5.60 22.45
CA ASP A 25 -4.62 6.46 21.38
C ASP A 25 -4.03 5.65 20.21
N ILE A 26 -4.01 6.25 19.03
CA ILE A 26 -3.56 5.61 17.80
C ILE A 26 -2.11 5.11 17.86
N ARG A 27 -1.23 5.77 18.62
CA ARG A 27 0.19 5.38 18.73
C ARG A 27 0.31 4.13 19.56
N THR A 28 -0.41 4.06 20.68
CA THR A 28 -0.44 2.88 21.53
C THR A 28 -1.04 1.68 20.79
N GLN A 29 -2.15 1.88 20.07
CA GLN A 29 -2.73 0.83 19.22
C GLN A 29 -1.73 0.35 18.16
N THR A 30 -1.11 1.26 17.40
CA THR A 30 -0.14 0.93 16.34
C THR A 30 1.09 0.19 16.89
N LYS A 31 1.69 0.67 17.99
CA LYS A 31 2.81 -0.03 18.66
C LYS A 31 2.42 -1.44 19.06
N ARG A 32 1.22 -1.59 19.62
CA ARG A 32 0.73 -2.90 20.05
C ARG A 32 0.57 -3.85 18.88
N ILE A 33 0.03 -3.39 17.76
CA ILE A 33 -0.09 -4.19 16.52
C ILE A 33 1.28 -4.72 16.09
N PHE A 34 2.31 -3.88 16.04
CA PHE A 34 3.67 -4.33 15.66
C PHE A 34 4.31 -5.29 16.66
N GLU A 35 4.14 -5.07 17.96
CA GLU A 35 4.62 -6.03 18.97
C GLU A 35 3.93 -7.39 18.84
N MET A 36 2.65 -7.40 18.49
CA MET A 36 1.89 -8.63 18.27
C MET A 36 2.29 -9.32 16.98
N ALA A 37 2.45 -8.57 15.88
CA ALA A 37 3.01 -9.06 14.64
C ALA A 37 4.35 -9.75 14.92
N ARG A 38 5.26 -9.13 15.67
CA ARG A 38 6.55 -9.71 16.07
C ARG A 38 6.41 -11.06 16.77
N VAL A 39 5.48 -11.19 17.73
CA VAL A 39 5.24 -12.45 18.45
C VAL A 39 4.61 -13.50 17.54
N PHE A 40 3.61 -13.13 16.73
CA PHE A 40 2.92 -14.06 15.83
C PHE A 40 3.86 -14.59 14.75
N MET A 41 4.58 -13.69 14.08
CA MET A 41 5.59 -14.00 13.06
C MET A 41 6.70 -14.89 13.64
N GLY A 42 7.15 -14.60 14.86
CA GLY A 42 8.19 -15.37 15.55
C GLY A 42 7.83 -16.84 15.79
N LYS A 43 6.54 -17.19 15.93
CA LYS A 43 6.08 -18.60 16.03
C LYS A 43 6.35 -19.41 14.76
N LYS A 44 6.57 -18.74 13.63
CA LYS A 44 6.90 -19.34 12.34
C LYS A 44 8.31 -19.00 11.90
N ASP A 45 9.17 -18.49 12.79
CA ASP A 45 10.55 -18.03 12.52
C ASP A 45 10.65 -16.83 11.56
N PHE A 46 9.60 -16.02 11.43
CA PHE A 46 9.65 -14.73 10.74
C PHE A 46 9.99 -13.59 11.71
N LYS A 47 10.59 -12.53 11.18
CA LYS A 47 10.90 -11.29 11.89
C LYS A 47 10.16 -10.12 11.27
N LEU A 48 10.07 -8.99 11.98
CA LEU A 48 9.47 -7.77 11.43
C LEU A 48 10.18 -7.27 10.15
N GLU A 49 11.50 -7.48 10.04
CA GLU A 49 12.29 -7.18 8.81
C GLU A 49 11.88 -8.02 7.59
N ASP A 50 11.09 -9.08 7.79
CA ASP A 50 10.53 -9.88 6.70
C ASP A 50 9.27 -9.25 6.11
N ILE A 51 8.62 -8.31 6.79
CA ILE A 51 7.48 -7.55 6.26
C ILE A 51 7.96 -6.73 5.06
N TYR A 52 7.31 -6.94 3.91
CA TYR A 52 7.62 -6.21 2.69
C TYR A 52 6.45 -5.36 2.21
N SER A 53 5.21 -5.66 2.64
CA SER A 53 4.01 -4.91 2.30
C SER A 53 3.13 -4.72 3.54
N VAL A 54 2.51 -3.54 3.63
CA VAL A 54 1.46 -3.24 4.60
C VAL A 54 0.28 -2.53 3.94
N LEU A 55 -0.94 -2.94 4.29
CA LEU A 55 -2.16 -2.16 4.04
C LEU A 55 -2.63 -1.60 5.38
N ILE A 56 -2.60 -0.28 5.52
CA ILE A 56 -3.01 0.42 6.73
C ILE A 56 -4.39 1.02 6.49
N MET A 57 -5.36 0.56 7.26
CA MET A 57 -6.74 1.05 7.26
C MET A 57 -7.01 1.79 8.57
N VAL A 58 -7.60 2.98 8.50
CA VAL A 58 -7.91 3.79 9.68
C VAL A 58 -9.34 4.32 9.67
N ARG A 59 -9.86 4.65 10.85
CA ARG A 59 -11.12 5.41 11.00
C ARG A 59 -10.93 6.92 10.76
N ASN A 60 -9.74 7.44 11.03
CA ASN A 60 -9.43 8.86 10.90
C ASN A 60 -8.04 9.09 10.28
N ILE A 61 -8.04 9.51 9.01
CA ILE A 61 -6.83 9.75 8.23
C ILE A 61 -5.95 10.86 8.80
N GLY A 62 -6.53 11.80 9.56
CA GLY A 62 -5.82 12.91 10.19
C GLY A 62 -4.81 12.46 11.25
N LEU A 63 -4.90 11.20 11.70
CA LEU A 63 -3.96 10.59 12.63
C LEU A 63 -2.75 9.93 11.94
N GLY A 64 -2.66 9.97 10.60
CA GLY A 64 -1.64 9.26 9.84
C GLY A 64 -0.19 9.61 10.19
N SER A 65 0.09 10.88 10.53
CA SER A 65 1.44 11.28 10.98
C SER A 65 1.87 10.56 12.26
N GLN A 66 0.92 10.28 13.15
CA GLN A 66 1.20 9.57 14.39
C GLN A 66 1.55 8.10 14.15
N ILE A 67 0.93 7.49 13.14
CA ILE A 67 1.22 6.13 12.67
C ILE A 67 2.60 6.11 12.00
N ASP A 68 2.90 7.10 11.14
CA ASP A 68 4.21 7.23 10.47
C ASP A 68 5.37 7.30 11.48
N GLU A 69 5.20 8.05 12.57
CA GLU A 69 6.19 8.13 13.65
C GLU A 69 6.42 6.78 14.33
N VAL A 70 5.37 6.01 14.60
CA VAL A 70 5.50 4.67 15.19
C VAL A 70 6.14 3.70 14.20
N PHE A 71 5.72 3.75 12.94
CA PHE A 71 6.25 2.89 11.87
C PHE A 71 7.76 3.05 11.71
N SER A 72 8.27 4.27 11.84
CA SER A 72 9.69 4.61 11.79
C SER A 72 10.52 4.04 12.94
N LEU A 73 9.88 3.53 14.01
CA LEU A 73 10.57 2.81 15.10
C LEU A 73 10.90 1.36 14.71
N TYR A 74 10.13 0.77 13.78
CA TYR A 74 10.20 -0.64 13.42
C TYR A 74 10.95 -0.89 12.11
N PHE A 75 10.90 0.08 11.18
CA PHE A 75 11.53 -0.01 9.88
C PHE A 75 12.54 1.13 9.69
N LYS A 76 13.51 0.92 8.80
CA LYS A 76 14.58 1.90 8.54
C LYS A 76 14.49 2.47 7.14
N GLU A 77 14.93 3.71 7.01
CA GLU A 77 15.05 4.38 5.72
C GLU A 77 15.80 3.52 4.69
N GLY A 78 15.26 3.48 3.47
CA GLY A 78 15.74 2.65 2.37
C GLY A 78 15.23 1.20 2.39
N ASN A 79 14.65 0.72 3.50
CA ASN A 79 14.07 -0.63 3.62
C ASN A 79 12.65 -0.60 4.20
N TYR A 80 11.89 0.44 3.88
CA TYR A 80 10.49 0.50 4.27
C TYR A 80 9.66 -0.47 3.43
N PRO A 81 8.68 -1.17 4.03
CA PRO A 81 7.67 -1.88 3.27
C PRO A 81 7.00 -1.00 2.21
N ILE A 82 6.55 -1.61 1.12
CA ILE A 82 5.54 -0.98 0.28
C ILE A 82 4.26 -0.80 1.10
N ARG A 83 3.46 0.20 0.76
CA ARG A 83 2.37 0.65 1.60
C ARG A 83 1.17 1.08 0.78
N VAL A 84 0.01 0.74 1.32
CA VAL A 84 -1.26 1.41 1.04
C VAL A 84 -1.76 2.02 2.35
N PHE A 85 -2.24 3.26 2.33
CA PHE A 85 -2.75 3.95 3.51
C PHE A 85 -4.10 4.61 3.18
N ILE A 86 -5.18 4.05 3.72
CA ILE A 86 -6.55 4.47 3.41
C ILE A 86 -7.38 4.66 4.68
N GLN A 87 -8.34 5.58 4.62
CA GLN A 87 -9.44 5.61 5.57
C GLN A 87 -10.61 4.83 5.00
N ILE A 88 -11.23 4.01 5.83
CA ILE A 88 -12.43 3.26 5.49
C ILE A 88 -13.62 3.78 6.31
N ALA A 89 -14.85 3.48 5.85
CA ALA A 89 -16.06 3.98 6.48
C ALA A 89 -16.21 3.48 7.93
N ASP A 90 -15.88 2.22 8.17
CA ASP A 90 -15.88 1.62 9.51
C ASP A 90 -14.91 0.43 9.56
N LEU A 91 -14.34 0.18 10.73
CA LEU A 91 -13.61 -1.05 11.03
C LEU A 91 -14.53 -1.97 11.83
N GLU A 92 -14.49 -3.28 11.56
CA GLU A 92 -15.32 -4.26 12.28
C GLU A 92 -14.98 -4.37 13.79
N SER A 93 -13.84 -3.81 14.19
CA SER A 93 -13.30 -3.79 15.56
C SER A 93 -13.45 -2.43 16.24
N THR A 94 -13.29 -2.37 17.57
CA THR A 94 -13.26 -1.09 18.30
C THR A 94 -11.96 -0.28 18.09
N ALA A 95 -11.04 -0.75 17.24
CA ALA A 95 -9.79 -0.07 16.94
C ALA A 95 -9.96 1.09 15.96
N ASP A 96 -9.02 2.02 16.04
CA ASP A 96 -8.91 3.15 15.12
C ASP A 96 -8.00 2.85 13.91
N VAL A 97 -7.26 1.74 13.98
CA VAL A 97 -6.32 1.28 12.95
C VAL A 97 -6.32 -0.24 12.84
N GLU A 98 -6.31 -0.73 11.62
CA GLU A 98 -6.02 -2.12 11.25
C GLU A 98 -4.88 -2.13 10.24
N ILE A 99 -3.99 -3.13 10.36
CA ILE A 99 -2.88 -3.31 9.44
C ILE A 99 -2.88 -4.76 8.95
N GLU A 100 -2.92 -4.93 7.63
CA GLU A 100 -2.59 -6.21 6.99
C GLU A 100 -1.12 -6.25 6.65
N PHE A 101 -0.51 -7.43 6.83
CA PHE A 101 0.91 -7.65 6.65
C PHE A 101 1.16 -8.74 5.63
N SER A 102 2.07 -8.46 4.68
CA SER A 102 2.70 -9.47 3.86
C SER A 102 4.19 -9.53 4.17
N ALA A 103 4.67 -10.72 4.46
CA ALA A 103 6.06 -10.97 4.79
C ALA A 103 6.68 -12.04 3.90
N TYR A 104 7.96 -11.85 3.60
CA TYR A 104 8.77 -12.76 2.79
C TYR A 104 10.14 -12.96 3.44
N ARG A 105 10.46 -14.23 3.72
CA ARG A 105 11.76 -14.65 4.21
C ARG A 105 12.70 -14.86 3.03
N GLY A 106 13.45 -13.82 2.71
CA GLY A 106 14.42 -13.85 1.63
C GLY A 106 14.95 -12.47 1.29
N GLN A 107 15.70 -12.41 0.19
CA GLN A 107 16.25 -11.16 -0.30
C GLN A 107 15.13 -10.30 -0.89
N LYS A 108 15.12 -9.02 -0.50
CA LYS A 108 14.21 -8.00 -1.01
C LYS A 108 15.07 -6.88 -1.58
N LYS A 109 14.67 -6.30 -2.71
CA LYS A 109 15.31 -5.10 -3.26
C LYS A 109 14.26 -4.00 -3.38
N TYR A 110 14.32 -3.04 -2.48
CA TYR A 110 13.42 -1.90 -2.46
C TYR A 110 13.77 -0.88 -3.54
N ILE A 111 12.73 -0.26 -4.10
CA ILE A 111 12.80 0.77 -5.13
C ILE A 111 12.42 2.07 -4.45
N ASN A 112 13.39 2.98 -4.38
CA ASN A 112 13.26 4.29 -3.76
C ASN A 112 13.92 5.31 -4.70
N ASN A 113 13.16 5.89 -5.62
CA ASN A 113 13.69 6.89 -6.55
C ASN A 113 12.98 8.24 -6.36
N GLY A 114 13.70 9.23 -5.83
CA GLY A 114 13.19 10.58 -5.60
C GLY A 114 12.75 11.37 -6.84
N LYS A 115 12.81 10.77 -8.04
CA LYS A 115 12.26 11.34 -9.28
C LYS A 115 10.76 11.15 -9.45
N ILE A 116 10.14 10.25 -8.69
CA ILE A 116 8.71 9.91 -8.84
C ILE A 116 8.01 10.29 -7.53
N TYR A 117 7.69 11.57 -7.40
CA TYR A 117 7.15 12.19 -6.17
C TYR A 117 8.08 12.07 -4.95
N LEU A 118 8.28 13.16 -4.21
CA LEU A 118 8.98 13.12 -2.93
C LEU A 118 8.13 12.31 -1.96
N SER A 119 8.59 11.12 -1.54
CA SER A 119 7.77 10.21 -0.73
C SER A 119 7.33 10.88 0.59
N GLU A 120 6.04 11.12 0.76
CA GLU A 120 5.50 11.60 2.04
C GLU A 120 5.31 10.44 3.03
N GLY A 121 6.40 10.09 3.72
CA GLY A 121 6.40 9.16 4.85
C GLY A 121 7.20 7.87 4.62
N PRO A 122 7.20 6.96 5.61
CA PRO A 122 8.10 5.81 5.65
C PRO A 122 7.58 4.63 4.81
N PHE A 123 7.73 4.73 3.48
CA PHE A 123 7.38 3.65 2.54
C PHE A 123 8.36 3.60 1.36
N SER A 124 8.38 2.47 0.66
CA SER A 124 9.10 2.32 -0.61
C SER A 124 8.13 2.33 -1.80
N GLN A 125 8.55 2.88 -2.95
CA GLN A 125 7.69 2.93 -4.15
C GLN A 125 7.37 1.53 -4.68
N GLY A 126 8.34 0.62 -4.57
CA GLY A 126 8.14 -0.77 -4.89
C GLY A 126 9.18 -1.66 -4.22
N VAL A 127 9.00 -2.97 -4.35
CA VAL A 127 9.92 -3.99 -3.87
C VAL A 127 9.98 -5.14 -4.85
N ILE A 128 11.20 -5.58 -5.14
CA ILE A 128 11.48 -6.79 -5.90
C ILE A 128 11.68 -7.95 -4.94
N ILE A 129 10.94 -9.04 -5.19
CA ILE A 129 11.05 -10.32 -4.51
C ILE A 129 11.07 -11.40 -5.58
N ASP A 130 12.14 -12.18 -5.64
CA ASP A 130 12.38 -13.18 -6.68
C ASP A 130 12.16 -12.61 -8.10
N ASN A 131 11.15 -13.09 -8.85
CA ASN A 131 10.81 -12.63 -10.20
C ASN A 131 9.60 -11.68 -10.22
N TYR A 132 9.22 -11.12 -9.08
CA TYR A 132 8.05 -10.27 -8.92
C TYR A 132 8.44 -8.88 -8.46
N ILE A 133 7.69 -7.89 -8.93
CA ILE A 133 7.70 -6.53 -8.41
C ILE A 133 6.33 -6.21 -7.85
N HIS A 134 6.31 -5.67 -6.63
CA HIS A 134 5.12 -5.15 -5.98
C HIS A 134 5.30 -3.66 -5.75
N CYS A 135 4.32 -2.86 -6.15
CA CYS A 135 4.34 -1.41 -5.97
C CYS A 135 3.43 -1.00 -4.81
N SER A 136 3.82 0.07 -4.10
CA SER A 136 2.90 0.81 -3.23
C SER A 136 1.73 1.35 -4.05
N SER A 137 0.64 1.75 -3.38
CA SER A 137 -0.35 2.60 -4.06
C SER A 137 0.30 3.92 -4.45
N VAL A 138 0.00 4.40 -5.65
CA VAL A 138 0.50 5.68 -6.14
C VAL A 138 -0.62 6.68 -6.29
N GLN A 139 -0.28 7.91 -5.95
CA GLN A 139 -1.14 9.08 -6.04
C GLN A 139 -0.99 9.75 -7.41
N PRO A 140 -1.96 10.57 -7.84
CA PRO A 140 -1.93 11.24 -9.14
C PRO A 140 -1.09 12.52 -9.08
N PHE A 141 0.14 12.44 -8.57
CA PHE A 141 1.09 13.57 -8.60
C PHE A 141 1.91 13.55 -9.87
N SER A 142 2.13 14.73 -10.45
CA SER A 142 3.10 14.90 -11.53
C SER A 142 4.52 14.76 -10.96
N PRO A 143 5.35 13.83 -11.45
CA PRO A 143 6.74 13.69 -10.99
C PRO A 143 7.60 14.90 -11.38
N VAL A 144 7.17 15.68 -12.38
CA VAL A 144 7.89 16.86 -12.89
C VAL A 144 7.55 18.11 -12.10
N THR A 145 6.25 18.39 -11.93
CA THR A 145 5.80 19.64 -11.28
C THR A 145 5.61 19.47 -9.77
N GLN A 146 5.53 18.23 -9.27
CA GLN A 146 5.15 17.90 -7.89
C GLN A 146 3.75 18.42 -7.52
N GLU A 147 2.93 18.73 -8.53
CA GLU A 147 1.56 19.16 -8.34
C GLU A 147 0.63 17.96 -8.42
N LEU A 148 -0.43 18.03 -7.61
CA LEU A 148 -1.48 17.04 -7.65
C LEU A 148 -2.33 17.25 -8.90
N ILE A 149 -2.48 16.20 -9.71
CA ILE A 149 -3.39 16.15 -10.84
C ILE A 149 -4.73 15.62 -10.33
N ASP A 150 -5.63 16.53 -9.96
CA ASP A 150 -6.95 16.20 -9.41
C ASP A 150 -8.05 17.13 -9.94
N GLY A 151 -9.32 16.81 -9.66
CA GLY A 151 -10.51 17.56 -10.07
C GLY A 151 -11.28 16.96 -11.26
N ASN A 152 -10.67 15.99 -11.95
CA ASN A 152 -11.34 15.07 -12.88
C ASN A 152 -10.69 13.69 -12.76
N ILE A 153 -11.50 12.63 -12.75
CA ILE A 153 -11.01 11.28 -12.51
C ILE A 153 -10.08 10.77 -13.64
N LYS A 154 -10.36 11.09 -14.91
CA LYS A 154 -9.60 10.54 -16.04
C LYS A 154 -8.12 10.99 -16.04
N PRO A 155 -7.78 12.29 -15.92
CA PRO A 155 -6.40 12.72 -15.76
C PRO A 155 -5.70 12.12 -14.55
N ALA A 156 -6.41 11.98 -13.42
CA ALA A 156 -5.87 11.38 -12.21
C ALA A 156 -5.49 9.89 -12.44
N VAL A 157 -6.37 9.11 -13.07
CA VAL A 157 -6.11 7.70 -13.43
C VAL A 157 -4.89 7.59 -14.33
N ARG A 158 -4.80 8.42 -15.39
CA ARG A 158 -3.63 8.45 -16.29
C ARG A 158 -2.34 8.73 -15.53
N GLN A 159 -2.36 9.71 -14.63
CA GLN A 159 -1.19 10.07 -13.85
C GLN A 159 -0.75 8.95 -12.90
N CYS A 160 -1.69 8.25 -12.26
CA CYS A 160 -1.38 7.07 -11.45
C CYS A 160 -0.74 5.96 -12.29
N LEU A 161 -1.31 5.63 -13.45
CA LEU A 161 -0.77 4.60 -14.34
C LEU A 161 0.60 4.98 -14.91
N ASP A 162 0.82 6.25 -15.26
CA ASP A 162 2.14 6.75 -15.66
C ASP A 162 3.16 6.65 -14.52
N ASN A 163 2.76 6.93 -13.27
CA ASN A 163 3.62 6.80 -12.09
C ASN A 163 4.00 5.33 -11.81
N LEU A 164 3.05 4.40 -11.98
CA LEU A 164 3.34 2.96 -11.92
C LEU A 164 4.28 2.53 -13.04
N ARG A 165 4.02 2.95 -14.29
CA ARG A 165 4.91 2.69 -15.44
C ARG A 165 6.33 3.13 -15.13
N ASN A 166 6.51 4.36 -14.64
CA ASN A 166 7.82 4.88 -14.28
C ASN A 166 8.53 4.01 -13.22
N THR A 167 7.78 3.49 -12.23
CA THR A 167 8.33 2.61 -11.19
C THR A 167 8.76 1.26 -11.76
N LEU A 168 7.94 0.66 -12.61
CA LEU A 168 8.23 -0.63 -13.26
C LEU A 168 9.44 -0.54 -14.21
N GLU A 169 9.53 0.51 -15.02
CA GLU A 169 10.60 0.73 -15.99
C GLU A 169 11.98 0.88 -15.32
N LEU A 170 12.06 1.39 -14.09
CA LEU A 170 13.32 1.43 -13.30
C LEU A 170 13.91 0.05 -13.02
N THR A 171 13.10 -1.00 -13.17
CA THR A 171 13.48 -2.38 -12.91
C THR A 171 13.58 -3.23 -14.17
N GLY A 172 13.35 -2.63 -15.34
CA GLY A 172 13.28 -3.34 -16.62
C GLY A 172 11.93 -4.02 -16.89
N SER A 173 10.94 -3.85 -16.00
CA SER A 173 9.56 -4.31 -16.20
C SER A 173 8.72 -3.25 -16.95
N SER A 174 7.44 -3.53 -17.18
CA SER A 174 6.47 -2.62 -17.79
C SER A 174 5.05 -2.93 -17.33
N LEU A 175 4.09 -2.05 -17.62
CA LEU A 175 2.67 -2.32 -17.33
C LEU A 175 2.13 -3.54 -18.08
N ASP A 176 2.74 -3.92 -19.21
CA ASP A 176 2.37 -5.15 -19.93
C ASP A 176 2.74 -6.42 -19.16
N GLN A 177 3.62 -6.32 -18.17
CA GLN A 177 3.95 -7.42 -17.25
C GLN A 177 3.10 -7.42 -15.98
N ALA A 178 2.23 -6.42 -15.80
CA ALA A 178 1.34 -6.37 -14.65
C ALA A 178 0.31 -7.50 -14.72
N TYR A 179 0.19 -8.25 -13.63
CA TYR A 179 -0.79 -9.33 -13.49
C TYR A 179 -1.90 -8.98 -12.48
N SER A 180 -1.69 -7.93 -11.69
CA SER A 180 -2.67 -7.45 -10.70
C SER A 180 -2.62 -5.94 -10.56
N PHE A 181 -3.80 -5.33 -10.50
CA PHE A 181 -4.01 -3.96 -10.06
C PHE A 181 -5.05 -3.93 -8.94
N ILE A 182 -4.82 -3.05 -7.97
CA ILE A 182 -5.81 -2.69 -6.96
C ILE A 182 -6.08 -1.19 -7.09
N VAL A 183 -7.33 -0.84 -7.35
CA VAL A 183 -7.81 0.52 -7.57
C VAL A 183 -8.59 0.96 -6.34
N TYR A 184 -8.06 1.94 -5.62
CA TYR A 184 -8.74 2.56 -4.48
C TYR A 184 -9.45 3.83 -4.97
N LEU A 185 -10.75 3.96 -4.71
CA LEU A 185 -11.58 5.07 -5.20
C LEU A 185 -12.43 5.69 -4.09
N LYS A 186 -12.55 7.01 -4.09
CA LYS A 186 -13.50 7.70 -3.19
C LYS A 186 -14.95 7.57 -3.65
N ASP A 187 -15.17 7.62 -4.97
CA ASP A 187 -16.50 7.65 -5.58
C ASP A 187 -16.62 6.58 -6.66
N LEU A 188 -17.45 5.55 -6.40
CA LEU A 188 -17.68 4.46 -7.35
C LEU A 188 -18.49 4.89 -8.58
N ASP A 189 -19.19 6.03 -8.55
CA ASP A 189 -19.90 6.53 -9.74
C ASP A 189 -18.91 6.88 -10.87
N THR A 190 -17.64 7.12 -10.53
CA THR A 190 -16.56 7.39 -11.48
C THR A 190 -15.91 6.12 -12.07
N LEU A 191 -16.31 4.93 -11.66
CA LEU A 191 -15.66 3.67 -12.05
C LEU A 191 -15.64 3.47 -13.57
N SER A 192 -16.73 3.78 -14.26
CA SER A 192 -16.80 3.62 -15.73
C SER A 192 -15.74 4.47 -16.47
N GLU A 193 -15.42 5.65 -15.93
CA GLU A 193 -14.37 6.51 -16.49
C GLU A 193 -12.97 5.98 -16.19
N VAL A 194 -12.78 5.34 -15.03
CA VAL A 194 -11.53 4.67 -14.68
C VAL A 194 -11.27 3.49 -15.61
N GLU A 195 -12.29 2.67 -15.85
CA GLU A 195 -12.22 1.51 -16.74
C GLU A 195 -11.86 1.91 -18.17
N GLU A 196 -12.47 2.98 -18.69
CA GLU A 196 -12.16 3.54 -20.01
C GLU A 196 -10.67 3.87 -20.16
N ILE A 197 -10.05 4.52 -19.16
CA ILE A 197 -8.63 4.85 -19.21
C ILE A 197 -7.75 3.61 -19.08
N PHE A 198 -8.14 2.63 -18.26
CA PHE A 198 -7.38 1.39 -18.11
C PHE A 198 -7.24 0.62 -19.44
N GLU A 199 -8.28 0.64 -20.29
CA GLU A 199 -8.26 0.00 -21.61
C GLU A 199 -7.21 0.61 -22.55
N GLU A 200 -6.78 1.85 -22.32
CA GLU A 200 -5.72 2.49 -23.10
C GLU A 200 -4.30 2.07 -22.66
N TYR A 201 -4.13 1.65 -21.41
CA TYR A 201 -2.82 1.35 -20.81
C TYR A 201 -2.52 -0.14 -20.77
N VAL A 202 -3.56 -0.97 -20.73
CA VAL A 202 -3.44 -2.38 -20.42
C VAL A 202 -4.04 -3.20 -21.56
N SER A 203 -3.20 -3.96 -22.25
CA SER A 203 -3.64 -4.81 -23.36
C SER A 203 -4.68 -5.84 -22.92
N SER A 204 -5.76 -5.99 -23.69
CA SER A 204 -6.82 -6.97 -23.47
C SER A 204 -6.37 -8.44 -23.61
N GLN A 205 -5.12 -8.67 -24.03
CA GLN A 205 -4.55 -10.01 -24.20
C GLN A 205 -4.08 -10.64 -22.88
N ASN A 206 -3.91 -9.85 -21.83
CA ASN A 206 -3.47 -10.34 -20.53
C ASN A 206 -4.68 -10.55 -19.61
N GLU A 207 -4.81 -11.75 -19.03
CA GLU A 207 -5.73 -11.98 -17.93
C GLU A 207 -5.21 -11.24 -16.69
N ILE A 208 -5.77 -10.06 -16.43
CA ILE A 208 -5.31 -9.19 -15.34
C ILE A 208 -6.37 -9.15 -14.25
N LEU A 209 -5.94 -9.45 -13.04
CA LEU A 209 -6.77 -9.30 -11.85
C LEU A 209 -6.89 -7.82 -11.53
N ARG A 210 -8.11 -7.31 -11.51
CA ARG A 210 -8.42 -5.94 -11.10
C ARG A 210 -9.40 -5.96 -9.95
N GLU A 211 -8.98 -5.41 -8.84
CA GLU A 211 -9.82 -5.21 -7.66
C GLU A 211 -10.11 -3.72 -7.51
N VAL A 212 -11.36 -3.39 -7.22
CA VAL A 212 -11.80 -2.02 -6.95
C VAL A 212 -12.29 -1.95 -5.53
N ILE A 213 -11.69 -1.07 -4.73
CA ILE A 213 -12.03 -0.88 -3.32
C ILE A 213 -12.48 0.57 -3.14
N GLN A 214 -13.74 0.75 -2.74
CA GLN A 214 -14.20 2.07 -2.31
C GLN A 214 -13.63 2.39 -0.94
N ILE A 215 -13.13 3.62 -0.78
CA ILE A 215 -12.56 4.13 0.46
C ILE A 215 -13.25 5.44 0.83
N GLU A 216 -13.13 5.83 2.10
CA GLU A 216 -13.72 7.09 2.59
C GLU A 216 -12.81 8.28 2.24
N GLN A 217 -11.51 8.17 2.56
CA GLN A 217 -10.56 9.26 2.38
C GLN A 217 -9.11 8.78 2.26
N PHE A 218 -8.32 9.46 1.43
CA PHE A 218 -6.87 9.26 1.34
C PHE A 218 -6.08 10.24 2.21
N LYS A 219 -4.81 9.93 2.45
CA LYS A 219 -3.85 10.93 2.96
C LYS A 219 -3.53 11.90 1.83
N GLY A 220 -4.24 13.03 1.80
CA GLY A 220 -4.16 14.01 0.72
C GLY A 220 -5.56 14.40 0.23
N ASN A 221 -5.61 15.18 -0.84
CA ASN A 221 -6.88 15.62 -1.43
C ASN A 221 -6.98 15.16 -2.88
N HIS A 222 -7.10 13.86 -3.09
CA HIS A 222 -7.23 13.21 -4.40
C HIS A 222 -8.34 12.17 -4.41
N ALA A 223 -8.81 11.80 -5.61
CA ALA A 223 -9.93 10.88 -5.79
C ALA A 223 -9.57 9.39 -5.92
N ILE A 224 -8.31 9.08 -6.25
CA ILE A 224 -7.88 7.73 -6.62
C ILE A 224 -6.43 7.44 -6.23
N GLU A 225 -6.15 6.23 -5.80
CA GLU A 225 -4.79 5.66 -5.80
C GLU A 225 -4.80 4.28 -6.45
N ILE A 226 -3.70 3.90 -7.11
CA ILE A 226 -3.59 2.58 -7.79
C ILE A 226 -2.32 1.88 -7.32
N ALA A 227 -2.42 0.63 -6.91
CA ALA A 227 -1.28 -0.27 -6.69
C ALA A 227 -1.24 -1.32 -7.80
N CYS A 228 -0.05 -1.86 -8.09
CA CYS A 228 0.08 -2.97 -9.03
C CYS A 228 1.17 -3.96 -8.62
N SER A 229 1.05 -5.18 -9.12
CA SER A 229 2.13 -6.16 -9.13
C SER A 229 2.38 -6.68 -10.54
N ALA A 230 3.65 -6.89 -10.87
CA ALA A 230 4.10 -7.30 -12.20
C ALA A 230 5.22 -8.34 -12.13
N TYR A 231 5.45 -9.02 -13.25
CA TYR A 231 6.63 -9.86 -13.44
C TYR A 231 7.86 -9.00 -13.75
N LEU A 232 9.05 -9.44 -13.33
CA LEU A 232 10.31 -8.94 -13.85
C LEU A 232 10.61 -9.56 -15.21
N CYS A 233 11.09 -8.74 -16.15
CA CYS A 233 11.54 -9.15 -17.48
C CYS A 233 12.93 -9.80 -17.45
#